data_AF-A0A644EZ47-F1
#
_entry.id   AF-A0A644EZ47-F1
#
_cell.length_a   1.000
_cell.length_b   1.000
_cell.length_c   1.000
_cell.angle_alpha   90.00
_cell.angle_beta   90.00
_cell.angle_gamma   90.00
#
_symmetry.space_group_name_H-M   'P 1'
#
loop_
_entity.id
_entity.type
_entity.pdbx_description
1 polymer ?
#
loop_
_entity_poly.entity_id
_entity_poly.type
_entity_poly.pdbx_seq_one_letter_code
_entity_poly.pdbx_strand_id
1 'polypeptide(L)'
;MDSNPLLDFFAAPPPTSQELETQHWPFGDVHALFRHFNEAFFDNCLRDVVVHWSNRLTRSAGLCKYRGTRTEEHSPIVIILSAPLLQYRSQHDLLDVLVHEMIHAYLFRLKVFERVHHGPVWHAQAHRINQAAGLTIRACHNYYQEVRYIAHQRALKRVPVIDLSNSTIDLTDD
;
A
#
# COMPACT_ATOMS: atom_id res chain seq x y z
N MET A 1 11.90 -19.18 21.59
CA MET A 1 11.79 -19.55 20.16
C MET A 1 10.95 -18.46 19.56
N ASP A 2 11.61 -17.40 19.11
CA ASP A 2 10.91 -16.21 18.65
C ASP A 2 10.52 -16.44 17.19
N SER A 3 9.30 -16.94 17.01
CA SER A 3 8.67 -17.06 15.70
C SER A 3 8.56 -15.67 15.09
N ASN A 4 9.28 -15.42 14.01
CA ASN A 4 9.18 -14.20 13.22
C ASN A 4 7.85 -14.25 12.44
N PRO A 5 6.81 -13.49 12.83
CA PRO A 5 5.47 -13.61 12.23
C PRO A 5 5.47 -13.29 10.73
N LEU A 6 6.48 -12.56 10.26
CA LEU A 6 6.65 -12.24 8.84
C LEU A 6 7.12 -13.44 8.02
N LEU A 7 7.91 -14.36 8.59
CA LEU A 7 8.37 -15.55 7.86
C LEU A 7 7.25 -16.57 7.66
N ASP A 8 6.40 -16.76 8.66
CA ASP A 8 5.23 -17.66 8.56
C ASP A 8 4.20 -17.13 7.55
N PHE A 9 4.15 -15.81 7.38
CA PHE A 9 3.24 -15.11 6.49
C PHE A 9 3.61 -15.22 5.00
N PHE A 10 4.91 -15.25 4.66
CA PHE A 10 5.38 -15.39 3.28
C PHE A 10 5.43 -16.85 2.78
N ALA A 11 5.24 -17.82 3.68
CA ALA A 11 5.36 -19.25 3.38
C ALA A 11 4.01 -19.93 3.03
N ALA A 12 2.89 -19.22 3.13
CA ALA A 12 1.57 -19.82 2.91
C ALA A 12 1.25 -20.03 1.42
N PRO A 13 0.66 -21.18 1.04
CA PRO A 13 0.20 -21.41 -0.34
C PRO A 13 -0.92 -20.42 -0.72
N PRO A 14 -1.09 -20.12 -2.02
CA PRO A 14 -2.13 -19.20 -2.47
C PRO A 14 -3.52 -19.73 -2.07
N PRO A 15 -4.41 -18.87 -1.52
CA PRO A 15 -5.72 -19.29 -1.06
C PRO A 15 -6.62 -19.70 -2.23
N THR A 16 -7.45 -20.69 -1.97
CA THR A 16 -8.47 -21.23 -2.89
C THR A 16 -9.68 -20.30 -3.00
N SER A 17 -10.49 -20.47 -4.05
CA SER A 17 -11.68 -19.64 -4.31
C SER A 17 -12.71 -19.63 -3.16
N GLN A 18 -12.75 -20.69 -2.35
CA GLN A 18 -13.66 -20.81 -1.20
C GLN A 18 -13.09 -20.12 0.06
N GLU A 19 -11.76 -20.02 0.17
CA GLU A 19 -11.07 -19.24 1.21
C GLU A 19 -11.15 -17.73 0.91
N LEU A 20 -11.20 -17.33 -0.36
CA LEU A 20 -11.45 -15.94 -0.78
C LEU A 20 -12.84 -15.44 -0.38
N GLU A 21 -13.86 -16.32 -0.35
CA GLU A 21 -15.24 -15.96 0.03
C GLU A 21 -15.45 -15.91 1.55
N THR A 22 -14.63 -16.63 2.32
CA THR A 22 -14.70 -16.69 3.79
C THR A 22 -13.60 -15.86 4.49
N GLN A 23 -12.70 -15.26 3.72
CA GLN A 23 -11.68 -14.35 4.22
C GLN A 23 -12.34 -13.09 4.82
N HIS A 24 -12.62 -13.14 6.12
CA HIS A 24 -12.21 -12.03 6.97
C HIS A 24 -10.74 -11.78 6.62
N TRP A 25 -10.45 -10.65 6.00
CA TRP A 25 -9.10 -10.20 5.65
C TRP A 25 -8.19 -10.48 6.88
N PRO A 26 -7.35 -11.55 6.94
CA PRO A 26 -6.51 -11.86 8.11
C PRO A 26 -5.37 -10.86 8.30
N PHE A 27 -5.39 -9.78 7.53
CA PHE A 27 -4.34 -8.82 7.43
C PHE A 27 -4.56 -7.89 8.61
N GLY A 28 -3.57 -7.83 9.50
CA GLY A 28 -3.49 -6.78 10.48
C GLY A 28 -3.85 -5.46 9.81
N ASP A 29 -4.71 -4.71 10.49
CA ASP A 29 -4.96 -3.29 10.29
C ASP A 29 -3.88 -2.65 9.40
N VAL A 30 -4.25 -2.13 8.22
CA VAL A 30 -3.29 -1.50 7.29
C VAL A 30 -2.47 -0.41 8.00
N HIS A 31 -3.05 0.21 9.03
CA HIS A 31 -2.36 1.18 9.87
C HIS A 31 -1.30 0.52 10.76
N ALA A 32 -1.50 -0.71 11.23
CA ALA A 32 -0.49 -1.49 11.93
C ALA A 32 0.67 -1.88 11.01
N LEU A 33 0.39 -2.33 9.79
CA LEU A 33 1.42 -2.59 8.78
C LEU A 33 2.21 -1.32 8.45
N PHE A 34 1.52 -0.20 8.27
CA PHE A 34 2.14 1.09 8.04
C PHE A 34 3.04 1.52 9.20
N ARG A 35 2.56 1.43 10.45
CA ARG A 35 3.35 1.74 11.66
C ARG A 35 4.61 0.88 11.73
N HIS A 36 4.48 -0.42 11.52
CA HIS A 36 5.60 -1.35 11.52
C HIS A 36 6.66 -0.99 10.47
N PHE A 37 6.26 -0.75 9.22
CA PHE A 37 7.21 -0.39 8.17
C PHE A 37 7.82 1.00 8.38
N ASN A 38 7.07 1.96 8.93
CA ASN A 38 7.56 3.29 9.26
C ASN A 38 8.70 3.22 10.29
N GLU A 39 8.51 2.40 11.32
CA GLU A 39 9.54 2.14 12.31
C GLU A 39 10.75 1.40 11.72
N ALA A 40 10.51 0.31 10.98
CA ALA A 40 11.56 -0.57 10.50
C ALA A 40 12.42 0.04 9.38
N PHE A 41 11.84 0.87 8.51
CA PHE A 41 12.50 1.30 7.27
C PHE A 41 12.56 2.81 7.04
N PHE A 42 11.80 3.62 7.79
CA PHE A 42 11.67 5.05 7.52
C PHE A 42 11.97 5.93 8.74
N ASP A 43 12.65 5.39 9.76
CA ASP A 43 13.07 6.11 10.98
C ASP A 43 11.92 6.86 11.67
N ASN A 44 10.70 6.32 11.59
CA ASN A 44 9.49 6.98 12.06
C ASN A 44 9.22 8.37 11.44
N CYS A 45 9.74 8.66 10.26
CA CYS A 45 9.56 9.95 9.58
C CYS A 45 8.14 10.16 9.00
N LEU A 46 7.34 9.10 8.91
CA LEU A 46 6.01 9.12 8.27
C LEU A 46 4.84 9.18 9.27
N ARG A 47 5.06 9.55 10.54
CA ARG A 47 4.03 9.49 11.61
C ARG A 47 2.73 10.24 11.31
N ASP A 48 2.80 11.34 10.57
CA ASP A 48 1.68 12.21 10.19
C ASP A 48 1.14 11.93 8.78
N VAL A 49 1.59 10.85 8.13
CA VAL A 49 1.07 10.40 6.83
C VAL A 49 -0.20 9.61 7.07
N VAL A 50 -1.29 10.00 6.40
CA VAL A 50 -2.56 9.27 6.47
C VAL A 50 -2.58 8.15 5.45
N VAL A 51 -2.95 6.94 5.86
CA VAL A 51 -3.19 5.80 4.96
C VAL A 51 -4.68 5.47 4.97
N HIS A 52 -5.31 5.31 3.81
CA HIS A 52 -6.70 4.84 3.78
C HIS A 52 -7.04 4.05 2.51
N TRP A 53 -8.10 3.26 2.60
CA TRP A 53 -8.65 2.52 1.47
C TRP A 53 -9.54 3.40 0.57
N SER A 54 -9.66 3.02 -0.69
CA SER A 54 -10.55 3.67 -1.66
C SER A 54 -11.27 2.67 -2.54
N ASN A 55 -12.61 2.78 -2.57
CA ASN A 55 -13.49 2.11 -3.55
C ASN A 55 -13.47 2.77 -4.94
N ARG A 56 -12.83 3.93 -5.08
CA ARG A 56 -12.84 4.73 -6.33
C ARG A 56 -11.55 4.60 -7.12
N LEU A 57 -10.44 4.26 -6.47
CA LEU A 57 -9.15 4.04 -7.12
C LEU A 57 -9.17 2.71 -7.87
N THR A 58 -9.15 2.73 -9.20
CA THR A 58 -9.29 1.50 -10.02
C THR A 58 -8.36 1.48 -11.24
N ARG A 59 -7.36 2.36 -11.26
CA ARG A 59 -6.36 2.44 -12.35
C ARG A 59 -4.94 2.18 -11.86
N SER A 60 -4.73 2.22 -10.55
CA SER A 60 -3.49 1.87 -9.85
C SER A 60 -3.85 1.24 -8.52
N ALA A 61 -3.02 0.34 -8.00
CA ALA A 61 -3.27 -0.30 -6.71
C ALA A 61 -2.98 0.63 -5.51
N GLY A 62 -2.07 1.59 -5.69
CA GLY A 62 -1.71 2.61 -4.71
C GLY A 62 -1.65 4.01 -5.35
N LEU A 63 -1.68 5.02 -4.49
CA LEU A 63 -1.42 6.41 -4.85
C LEU A 63 -0.99 7.22 -3.63
N CYS A 64 0.23 7.76 -3.66
CA CYS A 64 0.69 8.77 -2.71
C CYS A 64 0.44 10.19 -3.24
N LYS A 65 -0.20 11.03 -2.42
CA LYS A 65 -0.48 12.44 -2.71
C LYS A 65 0.25 13.34 -1.73
N TYR A 66 0.96 14.31 -2.27
CA TYR A 66 1.52 15.44 -1.53
C TYR A 66 0.65 16.67 -1.77
N ARG A 67 0.09 17.25 -0.70
CA ARG A 67 -0.79 18.44 -0.77
C ARG A 67 -0.10 19.66 -0.20
N GLY A 68 0.95 20.11 -0.87
CA GLY A 68 1.57 21.40 -0.57
C GLY A 68 2.57 21.82 -1.62
N THR A 69 3.27 22.92 -1.34
CA THR A 69 4.34 23.42 -2.20
C THR A 69 5.69 22.79 -1.83
N ARG A 70 6.69 22.90 -2.71
CA ARG A 70 8.05 22.39 -2.41
C ARG A 70 8.73 23.17 -1.26
N THR A 71 8.21 24.34 -0.92
CA THR A 71 8.76 25.28 0.08
C THR A 71 8.07 25.19 1.43
N GLU A 72 6.87 24.63 1.51
CA GLU A 72 6.19 24.39 2.78
C GLU A 72 6.92 23.33 3.59
N GLU A 73 7.18 23.63 4.86
CA GLU A 73 7.86 22.72 5.77
C GLU A 73 7.00 21.49 6.08
N HIS A 74 5.72 21.70 6.39
CA HIS A 74 4.77 20.66 6.74
C HIS A 74 3.59 20.64 5.76
N SER A 75 3.68 19.80 4.73
CA SER A 75 2.58 19.59 3.79
C SER A 75 1.95 18.21 4.01
N PRO A 76 0.61 18.12 4.04
CA PRO A 76 -0.08 16.85 4.21
C PRO A 76 0.30 15.82 3.13
N ILE A 77 0.63 14.61 3.56
CA ILE A 77 0.87 13.46 2.68
C ILE A 77 -0.20 12.41 2.96
N VAL A 78 -0.78 11.86 1.90
CA VAL A 78 -1.82 10.83 2.00
C VAL A 78 -1.51 9.67 1.07
N ILE A 79 -1.52 8.45 1.60
CA ILE A 79 -1.45 7.20 0.85
C ILE A 79 -2.85 6.63 0.69
N ILE A 80 -3.21 6.28 -0.54
CA ILE A 80 -4.52 5.73 -0.89
C ILE A 80 -4.32 4.35 -1.52
N LEU A 81 -4.93 3.32 -0.93
CA LEU A 81 -4.90 1.96 -1.47
C LEU A 81 -6.21 1.60 -2.18
N SER A 82 -6.12 0.88 -3.30
CA SER A 82 -7.26 0.44 -4.09
C SER A 82 -7.85 -0.83 -3.51
N ALA A 83 -8.94 -0.71 -2.77
CA ALA A 83 -9.70 -1.89 -2.36
C ALA A 83 -10.19 -2.71 -3.58
N PRO A 84 -10.72 -2.08 -4.66
CA PRO A 84 -11.21 -2.81 -5.82
C PRO A 84 -10.17 -3.65 -6.56
N LEU A 85 -8.91 -3.22 -6.60
CA LEU A 85 -7.83 -3.99 -7.25
C LEU A 85 -7.19 -4.98 -6.29
N LEU A 86 -6.90 -4.56 -5.05
CA LEU A 86 -6.15 -5.36 -4.08
C LEU A 86 -6.96 -6.51 -3.48
N GLN A 87 -8.29 -6.47 -3.54
CA GLN A 87 -9.12 -7.62 -3.14
C GLN A 87 -8.84 -8.90 -3.95
N TYR A 88 -8.28 -8.77 -5.16
CA TYR A 88 -7.94 -9.90 -6.03
C TYR A 88 -6.48 -10.31 -5.92
N ARG A 89 -5.74 -9.76 -4.95
CA ARG A 89 -4.29 -9.86 -4.89
C ARG A 89 -3.81 -10.54 -3.64
N SER A 90 -2.60 -11.07 -3.75
CA SER A 90 -1.95 -11.72 -2.63
C SER A 90 -1.61 -10.70 -1.54
N GLN A 91 -1.35 -11.21 -0.36
CA GLN A 91 -0.88 -10.39 0.73
C GLN A 91 0.50 -9.79 0.49
N HIS A 92 1.36 -10.53 -0.19
CA HIS A 92 2.64 -10.02 -0.65
C HIS A 92 2.46 -8.80 -1.57
N ASP A 93 1.50 -8.84 -2.51
CA ASP A 93 1.20 -7.70 -3.38
C ASP A 93 0.71 -6.49 -2.58
N LEU A 94 -0.08 -6.69 -1.51
CA LEU A 94 -0.48 -5.60 -0.62
C LEU A 94 0.72 -4.92 0.03
N LEU A 95 1.63 -5.71 0.61
CA LEU A 95 2.83 -5.18 1.26
C LEU A 95 3.71 -4.44 0.26
N ASP A 96 3.92 -5.02 -0.92
CA ASP A 96 4.69 -4.40 -2.00
C ASP A 96 4.10 -3.03 -2.39
N VAL A 97 2.78 -2.94 -2.56
CA VAL A 97 2.10 -1.66 -2.90
C VAL A 97 2.14 -0.67 -1.74
N LEU A 98 1.89 -1.11 -0.51
CA LEU A 98 1.95 -0.22 0.65
C LEU A 98 3.35 0.40 0.77
N VAL A 99 4.40 -0.42 0.76
CA VAL A 99 5.77 0.08 0.90
C VAL A 99 6.19 0.90 -0.33
N HIS A 100 5.74 0.56 -1.54
CA HIS A 100 5.93 1.40 -2.74
C HIS A 100 5.45 2.84 -2.48
N GLU A 101 4.22 3.00 -1.98
CA GLU A 101 3.66 4.33 -1.70
C GLU A 101 4.33 4.99 -0.48
N MET A 102 4.80 4.23 0.50
CA MET A 102 5.58 4.76 1.63
C MET A 102 6.94 5.31 1.20
N ILE A 103 7.60 4.71 0.19
CA ILE A 103 8.84 5.29 -0.37
C ILE A 103 8.54 6.66 -1.00
N HIS A 104 7.45 6.81 -1.75
CA HIS A 104 7.03 8.13 -2.27
C HIS A 104 6.79 9.13 -1.15
N ALA A 105 6.06 8.72 -0.11
CA ALA A 105 5.81 9.56 1.07
C ALA A 105 7.11 9.99 1.76
N TYR A 106 8.08 9.09 1.88
CA TYR A 106 9.39 9.37 2.47
C TYR A 106 10.20 10.35 1.63
N LEU A 107 10.23 10.20 0.31
CA LEU A 107 10.90 11.18 -0.55
C LEU A 107 10.22 12.56 -0.47
N PHE A 108 8.89 12.62 -0.40
CA PHE A 108 8.17 13.88 -0.16
C PHE A 108 8.51 14.49 1.20
N ARG A 109 8.61 13.68 2.25
CA ARG A 109 9.03 14.14 3.59
C ARG A 109 10.43 14.73 3.57
N LEU A 110 11.36 14.10 2.85
CA LEU A 110 12.73 14.58 2.67
C LEU A 110 12.88 15.71 1.65
N LYS A 111 11.78 16.17 1.03
CA LYS A 111 11.78 17.14 -0.08
C LYS A 111 12.67 16.72 -1.27
N VAL A 112 12.84 15.42 -1.45
CA VAL A 112 13.55 14.84 -2.60
C VAL A 112 12.54 14.67 -3.73
N PHE A 113 12.64 15.51 -4.75
CA PHE A 113 11.80 15.39 -5.94
C PHE A 113 12.67 15.08 -7.15
N GLU A 114 12.52 13.86 -7.64
CA GLU A 114 13.25 13.37 -8.82
C GLU A 114 12.56 13.83 -10.11
N ARG A 115 13.30 13.90 -11.22
CA ARG A 115 12.76 14.31 -12.53
C ARG A 115 11.79 13.28 -13.13
N VAL A 116 11.88 12.04 -12.67
CA VAL A 116 11.04 10.91 -13.05
C VAL A 116 10.33 10.38 -11.82
N HIS A 117 9.21 9.68 -12.01
CA HIS A 117 8.40 9.17 -10.90
C HIS A 117 9.15 8.19 -9.98
N HIS A 118 10.10 7.43 -10.54
CA HIS A 118 10.95 6.48 -9.81
C HIS A 118 12.40 6.69 -10.22
N GLY A 119 13.11 7.61 -9.58
CA GLY A 119 14.50 7.89 -9.90
C GLY A 119 15.47 7.05 -9.07
N PRO A 120 16.78 7.35 -9.16
CA PRO A 120 17.82 6.62 -8.45
C PRO A 120 17.61 6.52 -6.93
N VAL A 121 17.09 7.58 -6.30
CA VAL A 121 16.86 7.58 -4.84
C VAL A 121 15.70 6.66 -4.49
N TRP A 122 14.61 6.70 -5.26
CA TRP A 122 13.50 5.76 -5.09
C TRP A 122 13.97 4.31 -5.26
N HIS A 123 14.74 4.01 -6.31
CA HIS A 123 15.27 2.67 -6.57
C HIS A 123 16.20 2.17 -5.47
N ALA A 124 17.05 3.05 -4.92
CA ALA A 124 17.93 2.70 -3.81
C ALA A 124 17.13 2.30 -2.56
N GLN A 125 16.05 3.01 -2.24
CA GLN A 125 15.17 2.65 -1.13
C GLN A 125 14.45 1.32 -1.37
N ALA A 126 13.86 1.14 -2.56
CA ALA A 126 13.18 -0.11 -2.91
C ALA A 126 14.13 -1.32 -2.83
N HIS A 127 15.36 -1.19 -3.36
CA HIS A 127 16.37 -2.23 -3.30
C HIS A 127 16.78 -2.56 -1.86
N ARG A 128 17.05 -1.54 -1.04
CA ARG A 128 17.41 -1.73 0.38
C ARG A 128 16.33 -2.48 1.14
N ILE A 129 15.06 -2.11 0.94
CA ILE A 129 13.94 -2.74 1.64
C ILE A 129 13.66 -4.16 1.11
N ASN A 130 13.71 -4.38 -0.20
CA ASN A 130 13.58 -5.73 -0.78
C ASN A 130 14.61 -6.71 -0.20
N GLN A 131 15.88 -6.27 -0.07
CA GLN A 131 16.93 -7.11 0.52
C GLN A 131 16.69 -7.42 2.01
N ALA A 132 16.15 -6.46 2.77
CA ALA A 132 15.95 -6.60 4.20
C ALA A 132 14.66 -7.38 4.55
N ALA A 133 13.60 -7.22 3.77
CA ALA A 133 12.26 -7.72 4.09
C ALA A 133 11.81 -8.90 3.22
N GLY A 134 12.57 -9.27 2.19
CA GLY A 134 12.17 -10.30 1.22
C GLY A 134 11.03 -9.87 0.29
N LEU A 135 10.73 -8.57 0.24
CA LEU A 135 9.71 -7.99 -0.63
C LEU A 135 10.18 -7.88 -2.09
N THR A 136 9.24 -7.60 -3.00
CA THR A 136 9.52 -7.44 -4.43
C THR A 136 9.00 -6.11 -4.97
N ILE A 137 9.25 -5.04 -4.23
CA ILE A 137 8.86 -3.67 -4.60
C ILE A 137 9.46 -3.32 -5.97
N ARG A 138 8.58 -2.99 -6.92
CA ARG A 138 8.92 -2.63 -8.32
C ARG A 138 8.41 -1.23 -8.62
N ALA A 139 9.10 -0.52 -9.50
CA ALA A 139 8.65 0.78 -10.01
C ALA A 139 7.32 0.67 -10.78
N CYS A 140 7.11 -0.46 -11.45
CA CYS A 140 5.90 -0.76 -12.18
C CYS A 140 5.25 -2.03 -11.64
N HIS A 141 3.97 -1.93 -11.32
CA HIS A 141 3.12 -3.07 -11.01
C HIS A 141 2.15 -3.35 -12.16
N ASN A 142 1.89 -4.62 -12.44
CA ASN A 142 0.97 -5.03 -13.50
C ASN A 142 -0.39 -5.41 -12.89
N TYR A 143 -1.39 -4.54 -13.07
CA TYR A 143 -2.80 -4.75 -12.68
C TYR A 143 -3.75 -4.77 -13.90
N TYR A 144 -3.24 -5.08 -15.09
CA TYR A 144 -3.99 -4.94 -16.34
C TYR A 144 -5.28 -5.78 -16.35
N GLN A 145 -5.23 -6.99 -15.79
CA GLN A 145 -6.37 -7.89 -15.74
C GLN A 145 -7.47 -7.36 -14.82
N GLU A 146 -7.11 -6.91 -13.61
CA GLU A 146 -8.06 -6.36 -12.63
C GLU A 146 -8.65 -5.04 -13.12
N VAL A 147 -7.83 -4.17 -13.70
CA VAL A 147 -8.29 -2.91 -14.29
C VAL A 147 -9.31 -3.18 -15.40
N ARG A 148 -9.04 -4.15 -16.29
CA ARG A 148 -9.98 -4.55 -17.35
C ARG A 148 -11.25 -5.16 -16.79
N TYR A 149 -11.13 -6.04 -15.80
CA TYR A 149 -12.26 -6.69 -15.16
C TYR A 149 -13.17 -5.65 -14.50
N ILE A 150 -12.62 -4.72 -13.71
CA ILE A 150 -13.40 -3.67 -13.07
C ILE A 150 -14.03 -2.73 -14.10
N ALA A 151 -13.31 -2.38 -15.17
CA ALA A 151 -13.87 -1.57 -16.25
C ALA A 151 -15.09 -2.26 -16.91
N HIS A 152 -15.00 -3.57 -17.13
CA HIS A 152 -16.10 -4.38 -17.64
C HIS A 152 -17.28 -4.41 -16.65
N GLN A 153 -17.03 -4.65 -15.35
CA GLN A 153 -18.08 -4.64 -14.33
C GLN A 153 -18.75 -3.26 -14.20
N ARG A 154 -18.01 -2.16 -14.38
CA ARG A 154 -18.56 -0.79 -14.42
C ARG A 154 -19.51 -0.59 -15.60
N ALA A 155 -19.11 -1.04 -16.79
CA ALA A 155 -19.97 -0.97 -17.97
C ALA A 155 -21.30 -1.73 -17.75
N LEU A 156 -21.25 -2.81 -16.97
CA LEU A 156 -22.43 -3.59 -16.57
C LEU A 156 -23.17 -3.05 -15.34
N LYS A 157 -22.69 -1.96 -14.69
CA LYS A 157 -23.21 -1.42 -13.42
C LYS A 157 -23.21 -2.44 -12.27
N ARG A 158 -22.19 -3.30 -12.20
CA ARG A 158 -22.06 -4.43 -11.26
C ARG A 158 -20.83 -4.38 -10.35
N VAL A 159 -20.18 -3.22 -10.19
CA VAL A 159 -18.99 -3.14 -9.33
C VAL A 159 -19.38 -3.39 -7.88
N PRO A 160 -18.78 -4.39 -7.21
CA PRO A 160 -18.96 -4.55 -5.77
C PRO A 160 -18.39 -3.32 -5.08
N VAL A 161 -19.20 -2.67 -4.23
CA VAL A 161 -18.68 -1.72 -3.26
C VAL A 161 -18.17 -2.56 -2.09
N ILE A 162 -16.87 -2.54 -1.87
CA ILE A 162 -16.29 -3.22 -0.73
C ILE A 162 -16.68 -2.42 0.51
N ASP A 163 -17.23 -3.09 1.52
CA ASP A 163 -17.52 -2.44 2.78
C ASP A 163 -16.19 -2.07 3.47
N LEU A 164 -15.97 -0.76 3.61
CA LEU A 164 -14.78 -0.18 4.23
C LEU A 164 -15.08 0.40 5.61
N SER A 165 -16.29 0.21 6.15
CA SER A 165 -16.73 0.81 7.42
C SER A 165 -15.79 0.48 8.60
N ASN A 166 -15.22 -0.73 8.61
CA ASN A 166 -14.26 -1.18 9.64
C ASN A 166 -12.80 -0.77 9.38
N SER A 167 -12.51 -0.01 8.33
CA SER A 167 -11.13 0.33 7.93
C SER A 167 -10.71 1.77 8.25
N THR A 168 -11.62 2.56 8.82
CA THR A 168 -11.33 3.89 9.37
C THR A 168 -11.06 3.73 10.86
N ILE A 169 -9.79 3.63 11.24
CA ILE A 169 -9.38 3.93 12.62
C ILE A 169 -9.10 5.43 12.61
N ASP A 170 -9.93 6.18 13.34
CA ASP A 170 -9.72 7.60 13.57
C ASP A 170 -8.44 7.75 14.39
N LEU A 171 -7.37 8.29 13.79
CA LEU A 171 -6.07 8.45 14.43
C LEU A 171 -6.00 9.76 15.26
N THR A 172 -7.10 10.17 15.89
CA THR A 172 -7.14 11.37 16.73
C THR A 172 -7.10 11.11 18.24
N ASP A 173 -7.02 9.86 18.69
CA ASP A 173 -6.86 9.55 20.13
C ASP A 173 -5.52 8.84 20.38
N ASP A 174 -4.50 9.64 20.70
CA ASP A 174 -3.60 9.53 21.88
C ASP A 174 -2.54 10.65 21.86
#